data_AF-A0A6M1S4G7-F1
#
_entry.id   AF-A0A6M1S4G7-F1
#
_cell.length_a   1.000
_cell.length_b   1.000
_cell.length_c   1.000
_cell.angle_alpha   90.00
_cell.angle_beta   90.00
_cell.angle_gamma   90.00
#
_symmetry.space_group_name_H-M   'P 1'
#
loop_
_entity.id
_entity.type
_entity.pdbx_description
1 polymer ?
#
loop_
_entity_poly.entity_id
_entity_poly.type
_entity_poly.pdbx_seq_one_letter_code
_entity_poly.pdbx_strand_id
1 'polypeptide(L)'
;MSNQWGRDSQSVSARSASTARVVLALVLGLALGGIVGYGYLRYTSGDAVSRLAAVEQRNSELAGELADTRKKLGQAISAQQNSEADARPAESDAAELQKKLDLQRSELDAMAEEVARISDTLQAERDHSTSLSQELDGERNKVRSQATAIIEAEKDAKVARAEADVAIADLQARLAAQQGSGLREVERLRSEEVSSLNGQITELREKVAASEADAATAQSQTQSLEKALGEARVDVSDLRSALGAERQKNAVLTEELERLKRNTVSSSATTEPQTSPAATEKPSTGEATRDVALVDKVLASTPGIDRLTSENRQRLRDMLVSGQCVTTGLRAVFPSVPVVTLRNLIRDLKSDC
;
A
#
# COMPACT_ATOMS: atom_id res chain seq x y z
N MET A 1 11.28 29.65 41.59
CA MET A 1 10.94 29.42 43.01
C MET A 1 11.19 30.71 43.78
N SER A 2 10.30 31.00 44.74
CA SER A 2 10.20 32.18 45.63
C SER A 2 9.90 33.55 45.01
N ASN A 3 8.62 33.92 44.98
CA ASN A 3 8.17 35.31 45.17
C ASN A 3 7.09 35.29 46.25
N GLN A 4 7.39 35.91 47.38
CA GLN A 4 6.60 35.97 48.59
C GLN A 4 6.01 37.37 48.71
N TRP A 5 4.79 37.56 48.22
CA TRP A 5 3.94 38.71 48.51
C TRP A 5 2.50 38.22 48.57
N GLY A 6 1.99 38.03 49.78
CA GLY A 6 0.67 37.46 49.98
C GLY A 6 0.16 37.64 51.41
N ARG A 7 -0.58 38.73 51.60
CA ARG A 7 -1.80 38.86 52.41
C ARG A 7 -1.76 38.41 53.87
N ASP A 8 -1.77 39.39 54.77
CA ASP A 8 -2.56 39.32 56.00
C ASP A 8 -3.59 40.47 56.00
N SER A 9 -4.84 40.11 55.68
CA SER A 9 -6.02 40.94 55.94
C SER A 9 -6.96 40.09 56.81
N GLN A 10 -6.84 40.22 58.13
CA GLN A 10 -7.86 39.73 59.05
C GLN A 10 -8.70 40.91 59.53
N SER A 11 -9.92 40.96 59.02
CA SER A 11 -11.05 41.64 59.62
C SER A 11 -11.62 40.77 60.74
N VAL A 12 -11.71 41.30 61.96
CA VAL A 12 -12.64 40.80 62.98
C VAL A 12 -13.37 41.97 63.59
N SER A 13 -14.67 41.98 63.32
CA SER A 13 -15.68 42.86 63.90
C SER A 13 -16.05 42.44 65.32
N ALA A 14 -16.60 43.42 66.05
CA ALA A 14 -17.47 43.33 67.23
C ALA A 14 -16.83 43.32 68.63
N ARG A 15 -17.01 44.43 69.36
CA ARG A 15 -17.77 44.44 70.63
C ARG A 15 -18.17 45.85 71.08
N SER A 16 -19.45 45.96 71.39
CA SER A 16 -20.13 47.10 72.01
C SER A 16 -19.83 47.23 73.51
N ALA A 17 -19.73 48.47 74.01
CA ALA A 17 -20.12 48.92 75.37
C ALA A 17 -19.88 50.44 75.46
N SER A 18 -20.88 51.31 75.29
CA SER A 18 -21.77 51.86 76.34
C SER A 18 -21.06 52.64 77.46
N THR A 19 -20.90 53.96 77.28
CA THR A 19 -20.55 54.92 78.34
C THR A 19 -21.46 56.15 78.27
N ALA A 20 -22.76 55.94 78.51
CA ALA A 20 -23.76 56.98 78.73
C ALA A 20 -24.18 56.98 80.21
N ARG A 21 -23.32 57.44 81.14
CA ARG A 21 -23.65 57.58 82.59
C ARG A 21 -22.82 58.66 83.33
N VAL A 22 -22.72 59.89 82.82
CA VAL A 22 -22.06 60.97 83.59
C VAL A 22 -22.87 62.27 83.71
N VAL A 23 -23.95 62.47 82.93
CA VAL A 23 -24.67 63.77 82.93
C VAL A 23 -25.86 63.84 83.90
N LEU A 24 -26.31 62.73 84.49
CA LEU A 24 -27.55 62.71 85.30
C LEU A 24 -27.36 63.04 86.80
N ALA A 25 -26.12 63.25 87.28
CA ALA A 25 -25.84 63.49 88.69
C ALA A 25 -25.81 64.98 89.11
N LEU A 26 -25.79 65.92 88.15
CA LEU A 26 -25.55 67.34 88.43
C LEU A 26 -26.82 68.20 88.50
N VAL A 27 -27.99 67.67 88.08
CA VAL A 27 -29.26 68.43 88.03
C VAL A 27 -30.12 68.22 89.29
N LEU A 28 -29.89 67.15 90.07
CA LEU A 28 -30.67 66.88 91.30
C LEU A 28 -30.18 67.63 92.56
N GLY A 29 -29.02 68.28 92.52
CA GLY A 29 -28.41 68.93 93.70
C GLY A 29 -28.86 70.37 93.97
N LEU A 30 -29.53 71.04 93.02
CA LEU A 30 -29.72 72.49 93.05
C LEU A 30 -31.16 72.96 93.34
N ALA A 31 -32.09 72.07 93.67
CA ALA A 31 -33.53 72.37 93.77
C ALA A 31 -34.16 72.20 95.18
N LEU A 32 -33.39 71.91 96.24
CA LEU A 32 -33.94 71.54 97.58
C LEU A 32 -33.31 72.31 98.77
N GLY A 33 -33.01 73.60 98.60
CA GLY A 33 -32.36 74.41 99.64
C GLY A 33 -32.93 75.82 99.81
N GLY A 34 -34.25 75.99 99.85
CA GLY A 34 -34.88 77.26 100.16
C GLY A 34 -36.25 77.06 100.78
N ILE A 35 -36.56 77.84 101.83
CA ILE A 35 -37.86 77.96 102.54
C ILE A 35 -38.04 76.97 103.72
N VAL A 36 -37.54 77.31 104.92
CA VAL A 36 -38.24 77.14 106.22
C VAL A 36 -37.61 78.10 107.24
N GLY A 37 -38.42 78.93 107.95
CA GLY A 37 -37.95 79.57 109.19
C GLY A 37 -38.44 80.97 109.55
N TYR A 38 -39.45 81.52 108.86
CA TYR A 38 -40.19 82.71 109.32
C TYR A 38 -41.07 82.31 110.53
N GLY A 39 -40.57 82.47 111.76
CA GLY A 39 -41.33 81.98 112.93
C GLY A 39 -40.85 82.38 114.33
N TYR A 40 -40.01 83.42 114.47
CA TYR A 40 -39.50 83.84 115.79
C TYR A 40 -39.68 85.34 116.04
N LEU A 41 -40.91 85.84 115.90
CA LEU A 41 -41.23 87.25 116.12
C LEU A 41 -42.64 87.43 116.73
N ARG A 42 -42.82 86.91 117.94
CA ARG A 42 -43.94 87.25 118.84
C ARG A 42 -43.52 87.19 120.31
N TYR A 43 -42.60 88.05 120.71
CA TYR A 43 -42.48 88.52 122.10
C TYR A 43 -41.50 89.70 122.10
N THR A 44 -42.04 90.93 122.10
CA THR A 44 -41.42 92.22 122.50
C THR A 44 -42.25 93.33 121.86
N SER A 45 -43.36 93.66 122.52
CA SER A 45 -44.00 94.96 122.41
C SER A 45 -43.08 95.99 123.06
N GLY A 46 -42.32 96.70 122.23
CA GLY A 46 -41.44 97.79 122.60
C GLY A 46 -40.80 98.40 121.34
N ASP A 47 -41.23 99.62 121.01
CA ASP A 47 -40.65 100.56 120.04
C ASP A 47 -40.92 100.33 118.53
N ALA A 48 -42.01 100.94 118.02
CA ALA A 48 -42.50 100.81 116.65
C ALA A 48 -41.81 101.75 115.63
N VAL A 49 -41.07 102.77 116.08
CA VAL A 49 -40.47 103.79 115.20
C VAL A 49 -39.12 103.32 114.61
N SER A 50 -38.31 102.61 115.39
CA SER A 50 -37.01 102.07 114.98
C SER A 50 -37.12 100.95 113.94
N ARG A 51 -38.24 100.20 113.95
CA ARG A 51 -38.50 99.12 112.99
C ARG A 51 -38.94 99.63 111.62
N LEU A 52 -39.65 100.76 111.55
CA LEU A 52 -40.07 101.33 110.28
C LEU A 52 -38.86 101.84 109.47
N ALA A 53 -37.91 102.53 110.13
CA ALA A 53 -36.65 102.95 109.52
C ALA A 53 -35.80 101.76 109.05
N ALA A 54 -35.74 100.67 109.83
CA ALA A 54 -35.02 99.46 109.44
C ALA A 54 -35.68 98.71 108.26
N VAL A 55 -37.01 98.73 108.17
CA VAL A 55 -37.75 98.15 107.03
C VAL A 55 -37.58 99.01 105.78
N GLU A 56 -37.57 100.33 105.91
CA GLU A 56 -37.36 101.24 104.78
C GLU A 56 -35.94 101.15 104.22
N GLN A 57 -34.94 101.02 105.10
CA GLN A 57 -33.56 100.75 104.70
C GLN A 57 -33.44 99.41 103.96
N ARG A 58 -34.10 98.36 104.45
CA ARG A 58 -34.15 97.06 103.75
C ARG A 58 -34.89 97.13 102.42
N ASN A 59 -35.95 97.91 102.29
CA ASN A 59 -36.64 98.11 101.02
C ASN A 59 -35.76 98.86 100.01
N SER A 60 -34.97 99.84 100.46
CA SER A 60 -34.01 100.53 99.59
C SER A 60 -32.86 99.62 99.15
N GLU A 61 -32.41 98.73 100.03
CA GLU A 61 -31.37 97.72 99.76
C GLU A 61 -31.88 96.64 98.79
N LEU A 62 -33.09 96.13 99.00
CA LEU A 62 -33.76 95.19 98.09
C LEU A 62 -34.06 95.83 96.73
N ALA A 63 -34.41 97.12 96.68
CA ALA A 63 -34.58 97.84 95.42
C ALA A 63 -33.24 98.00 94.68
N GLY A 64 -32.15 98.21 95.42
CA GLY A 64 -30.78 98.20 94.90
C GLY A 64 -30.40 96.84 94.33
N GLU A 65 -30.64 95.75 95.06
CA GLU A 65 -30.38 94.38 94.60
C GLU A 65 -31.25 94.00 93.40
N LEU A 66 -32.51 94.44 93.35
CA LEU A 66 -33.39 94.24 92.19
C LEU A 66 -32.90 95.00 90.95
N ALA A 67 -32.38 96.21 91.11
CA ALA A 67 -31.77 96.95 90.01
C ALA A 67 -30.49 96.28 89.51
N ASP A 68 -29.65 95.79 90.43
CA ASP A 68 -28.40 95.11 90.09
C ASP A 68 -28.65 93.73 89.45
N THR A 69 -29.61 92.96 89.95
CA THR A 69 -30.02 91.70 89.33
C THR A 69 -30.61 91.93 87.95
N ARG A 70 -31.43 92.97 87.75
CA ARG A 70 -31.97 93.35 86.44
C ARG A 70 -30.87 93.77 85.47
N LYS A 71 -29.85 94.49 85.95
CA LYS A 71 -28.68 94.87 85.15
C LYS A 71 -27.84 93.66 84.74
N LYS A 72 -27.61 92.72 85.68
CA LYS A 72 -26.92 91.44 85.39
C LYS A 72 -27.70 90.58 84.40
N LEU A 73 -29.03 90.53 84.51
CA LEU A 73 -29.90 89.84 83.56
C LEU A 73 -29.85 90.48 82.18
N GLY A 74 -29.89 91.82 82.10
CA GLY A 74 -29.72 92.55 80.84
C GLY A 74 -28.37 92.26 80.18
N GLN A 75 -27.28 92.24 80.96
CA GLN A 75 -25.94 91.89 80.48
C GLN A 75 -25.87 90.43 79.99
N ALA A 76 -26.46 89.48 80.72
CA ALA A 76 -26.50 88.07 80.33
C ALA A 76 -27.29 87.86 79.03
N ILE A 77 -28.43 88.53 78.87
CA ILE A 77 -29.25 88.45 77.64
C ILE A 77 -28.49 89.05 76.45
N SER A 78 -27.80 90.17 76.63
CA SER A 78 -26.97 90.74 75.55
C SER A 78 -25.76 89.87 75.19
N ALA A 79 -25.13 89.23 76.17
CA ALA A 79 -24.04 88.28 75.92
C ALA A 79 -24.53 87.04 75.16
N GLN A 80 -25.73 86.55 75.48
CA GLN A 80 -26.35 85.44 74.77
C GLN A 80 -26.70 85.81 73.32
N GLN A 81 -27.29 86.98 73.08
CA GLN A 81 -27.61 87.43 71.72
C GLN A 81 -26.35 87.62 70.85
N ASN A 82 -25.26 88.14 71.45
CA ASN A 82 -23.98 88.24 70.74
C ASN A 82 -23.40 86.86 70.42
N SER A 83 -23.47 85.90 71.35
CA SER A 83 -23.01 84.53 71.08
C SER A 83 -23.82 83.80 69.99
N GLU A 84 -25.12 84.08 69.90
CA GLU A 84 -26.01 83.52 68.88
C GLU A 84 -25.80 84.19 67.52
N ALA A 85 -25.44 85.48 67.50
CA ALA A 85 -25.03 86.19 66.29
C ALA A 85 -23.68 85.70 65.76
N ASP A 86 -22.73 85.35 66.64
CA ASP A 86 -21.43 84.77 66.28
C ASP A 86 -21.53 83.28 65.89
N ALA A 87 -22.55 82.54 66.35
CA ALA A 87 -22.77 81.13 65.99
C ALA A 87 -23.37 80.92 64.58
N ARG A 88 -24.21 81.85 64.09
CA ARG A 88 -24.81 81.77 62.75
C ARG A 88 -23.80 81.74 61.58
N PRO A 89 -22.74 82.57 61.54
CA PRO A 89 -21.72 82.46 60.50
C PRO A 89 -20.90 81.16 60.63
N ALA A 90 -20.68 80.66 61.85
CA ALA A 90 -20.01 79.39 62.07
C ALA A 90 -20.83 78.19 61.53
N GLU A 91 -22.17 78.23 61.63
CA GLU A 91 -23.05 77.22 61.04
C GLU A 91 -23.07 77.28 59.50
N SER A 92 -23.05 78.47 58.90
CA SER A 92 -22.96 78.61 57.44
C SER A 92 -21.61 78.13 56.89
N ASP A 93 -20.51 78.43 57.59
CA ASP A 93 -19.17 78.00 57.22
C ASP A 93 -19.03 76.47 57.35
N ALA A 94 -19.61 75.88 58.39
CA ALA A 94 -19.66 74.42 58.55
C ALA A 94 -20.45 73.74 57.41
N ALA A 95 -21.58 74.32 56.98
CA ALA A 95 -22.36 73.81 55.86
C ALA A 95 -21.60 73.91 54.52
N GLU A 96 -20.86 75.01 54.29
CA GLU A 96 -20.03 75.16 53.09
C GLU A 96 -18.86 74.18 53.07
N LEU A 97 -18.19 73.98 54.21
CA LEU A 97 -17.13 72.98 54.36
C LEU A 97 -17.65 71.56 54.14
N GLN A 98 -18.84 71.24 54.65
CA GLN A 98 -19.47 69.95 54.42
C GLN A 98 -19.79 69.73 52.94
N LYS A 99 -20.30 70.75 52.24
CA LYS A 99 -20.52 70.69 50.79
C LYS A 99 -19.22 70.48 50.01
N LYS A 100 -18.12 71.13 50.40
CA LYS A 100 -16.79 70.91 49.80
C LYS A 100 -16.29 69.50 50.05
N LEU A 101 -16.52 68.96 51.24
CA LEU A 101 -16.12 67.61 51.62
C LEU A 101 -16.92 66.54 50.84
N ASP A 102 -18.22 66.76 50.65
CA ASP A 102 -19.06 65.89 49.82
C ASP A 102 -18.68 65.98 48.33
N LEU A 103 -18.34 67.17 47.82
CA LEU A 103 -17.80 67.33 46.46
C LEU A 103 -16.49 66.56 46.30
N GLN A 104 -15.53 66.73 47.22
CA GLN A 104 -14.25 66.02 47.19
C GLN A 104 -14.43 64.50 47.29
N ARG A 105 -15.40 64.01 48.08
CA ARG A 105 -15.75 62.58 48.10
C ARG A 105 -16.26 62.11 46.74
N SER A 106 -17.16 62.86 46.12
CA SER A 106 -17.67 62.50 44.78
C SER A 106 -16.58 62.53 43.70
N GLU A 107 -15.61 63.45 43.79
CA GLU A 107 -14.45 63.49 42.89
C GLU A 107 -13.51 62.31 43.11
N LEU A 108 -13.28 61.91 44.36
CA LEU A 108 -12.49 60.72 44.70
C LEU A 108 -13.17 59.44 44.22
N ASP A 109 -14.49 59.33 44.35
CA ASP A 109 -15.26 58.20 43.84
C ASP A 109 -15.21 58.12 42.30
N ALA A 110 -15.35 59.28 41.62
CA ALA A 110 -15.22 59.35 40.16
C ALA A 110 -13.80 58.98 39.69
N MET A 111 -12.76 59.43 40.39
CA MET A 111 -11.37 59.04 40.10
C MET A 111 -11.12 57.55 40.40
N ALA A 112 -11.68 57.00 41.48
CA ALA A 112 -11.57 55.59 41.79
C ALA A 112 -12.23 54.71 40.72
N GLU A 113 -13.39 55.14 40.20
CA GLU A 113 -14.06 54.46 39.10
C GLU A 113 -13.24 54.55 37.80
N GLU A 114 -12.65 55.70 37.49
CA GLU A 114 -11.81 55.86 36.31
C GLU A 114 -10.52 55.03 36.42
N VAL A 115 -9.89 54.97 37.59
CA VAL A 115 -8.73 54.09 37.83
C VAL A 115 -9.11 52.63 37.70
N ALA A 116 -10.30 52.23 38.18
CA ALA A 116 -10.80 50.87 38.00
C ALA A 116 -10.98 50.54 36.51
N ARG A 117 -11.61 51.43 35.73
CA ARG A 117 -11.76 51.26 34.27
C ARG A 117 -10.41 51.17 33.56
N ILE A 118 -9.47 52.05 33.89
CA ILE A 118 -8.12 52.00 33.30
C ILE A 118 -7.43 50.68 33.66
N SER A 119 -7.53 50.22 34.91
CA SER A 119 -6.98 48.94 35.34
C SER A 119 -7.58 47.77 34.54
N ASP A 120 -8.90 47.75 34.36
CA ASP A 120 -9.60 46.72 33.60
C ASP A 120 -9.18 46.73 32.12
N THR A 121 -9.07 47.90 31.50
CA THR A 121 -8.59 48.02 30.11
C THR A 121 -7.14 47.56 29.95
N LEU A 122 -6.26 47.92 30.88
CA LEU A 122 -4.86 47.49 30.86
C LEU A 122 -4.73 45.98 31.07
N GLN A 123 -5.61 45.39 31.89
CA GLN A 123 -5.66 43.95 32.09
C GLN A 123 -6.18 43.22 30.84
N ALA A 124 -7.22 43.75 30.18
CA ALA A 124 -7.72 43.22 28.92
C ALA A 124 -6.66 43.30 27.80
N GLU A 125 -5.90 44.40 27.71
CA GLU A 125 -4.79 44.52 26.75
C GLU A 125 -3.65 43.54 27.05
N ARG A 126 -3.32 43.33 28.33
CA ARG A 126 -2.34 42.31 28.74
C ARG A 126 -2.81 40.92 28.33
N ASP A 127 -4.06 40.57 28.62
CA ASP A 127 -4.62 39.27 28.28
C ASP A 127 -4.63 39.06 26.76
N HIS A 128 -5.04 40.08 25.99
CA HIS A 128 -4.98 40.06 24.53
C HIS A 128 -3.54 39.89 24.00
N SER A 129 -2.57 40.60 24.56
CA SER A 129 -1.15 40.47 24.20
C SER A 129 -0.61 39.06 24.50
N THR A 130 -1.01 38.47 25.63
CA THR A 130 -0.63 37.08 25.94
C THR A 130 -1.26 36.07 24.98
N SER A 131 -2.52 36.28 24.59
CA SER A 131 -3.19 35.45 23.59
C SER A 131 -2.50 35.51 22.23
N LEU A 132 -2.19 36.72 21.73
CA LEU A 132 -1.46 36.90 20.47
C LEU A 132 -0.06 36.27 20.53
N SER A 133 0.63 36.38 21.66
CA SER A 133 1.95 35.76 21.83
C SER A 133 1.86 34.23 21.75
N GLN A 134 0.85 33.63 22.38
CA GLN A 134 0.60 32.18 22.31
C GLN A 134 0.25 31.73 20.89
N GLU A 135 -0.56 32.51 20.16
CA GLU A 135 -0.91 32.22 18.76
C GLU A 135 0.32 32.28 17.85
N LEU A 136 1.16 33.32 18.00
CA LEU A 136 2.43 33.43 17.26
C LEU A 136 3.42 32.31 17.60
N ASP A 137 3.48 31.86 18.86
CA ASP A 137 4.27 30.69 19.23
C ASP A 137 3.71 29.40 18.59
N GLY A 138 2.38 29.25 18.56
CA GLY A 138 1.71 28.14 17.90
C GLY A 138 2.01 28.07 16.41
N GLU A 139 1.83 29.18 15.68
CA GLU A 139 2.11 29.26 14.25
C GLU A 139 3.61 29.10 13.94
N ARG A 140 4.50 29.65 14.78
CA ARG A 140 5.95 29.43 14.63
C ARG A 140 6.33 27.97 14.79
N ASN A 141 5.75 27.27 15.77
CA ASN A 141 6.00 25.84 15.98
C ASN A 141 5.47 25.01 14.82
N LYS A 142 4.29 25.36 14.27
CA LYS A 142 3.72 24.72 13.09
C LYS A 142 4.60 24.92 11.86
N VAL A 143 5.01 26.16 11.56
CA VAL A 143 5.94 26.45 10.45
C VAL A 143 7.27 25.71 10.62
N ARG A 144 7.80 25.65 11.86
CA ARG A 144 9.02 24.90 12.15
C ARG A 144 8.86 23.40 11.88
N SER A 145 7.73 22.81 12.29
CA SER A 145 7.43 21.40 12.04
C SER A 145 7.27 21.09 10.55
N GLN A 146 6.63 21.99 9.80
CA GLN A 146 6.50 21.87 8.35
C GLN A 146 7.86 21.99 7.66
N ALA A 147 8.71 22.93 8.07
CA ALA A 147 10.06 23.08 7.54
C ALA A 147 10.91 21.82 7.78
N THR A 148 10.83 21.21 8.97
CA THR A 148 11.53 19.95 9.24
C THR A 148 10.99 18.78 8.41
N ALA A 149 9.68 18.70 8.19
CA ALA A 149 9.07 17.68 7.35
C ALA A 149 9.47 17.83 5.88
N ILE A 150 9.56 19.05 5.37
CA ILE A 150 10.02 19.34 3.99
C ILE A 150 11.48 18.94 3.83
N ILE A 151 12.35 19.28 4.79
CA ILE A 151 13.77 18.91 4.75
C ILE A 151 13.93 17.39 4.72
N GLU A 152 13.15 16.66 5.52
CA GLU A 152 13.22 15.20 5.54
C GLU A 152 12.68 14.59 4.25
N ALA A 153 11.53 15.07 3.76
CA ALA A 153 10.99 14.65 2.47
C ALA A 153 11.97 14.91 1.30
N GLU A 154 12.74 16.00 1.35
CA GLU A 154 13.77 16.30 0.34
C GLU A 154 14.93 15.29 0.40
N LYS A 155 15.36 14.88 1.61
CA LYS A 155 16.38 13.84 1.76
C LYS A 155 15.87 12.50 1.24
N ASP A 156 14.67 12.10 1.64
CA ASP A 156 14.05 10.85 1.19
C ASP A 156 13.90 10.83 -0.34
N ALA A 157 13.47 11.94 -0.94
CA ALA A 157 13.38 12.08 -2.38
C ALA A 157 14.75 11.99 -3.07
N LYS A 158 15.82 12.52 -2.47
CA LYS A 158 17.19 12.39 -3.00
C LYS A 158 17.69 10.95 -2.93
N VAL A 159 17.44 10.24 -1.84
CA VAL A 159 17.78 8.83 -1.69
C VAL A 159 17.02 7.98 -2.71
N ALA A 160 15.70 8.16 -2.80
CA ALA A 160 14.87 7.44 -3.76
C ALA A 160 15.29 7.69 -5.22
N ARG A 161 15.71 8.91 -5.57
CA ARG A 161 16.27 9.22 -6.90
C ARG A 161 17.59 8.49 -7.14
N ALA A 162 18.51 8.49 -6.17
CA ALA A 162 19.77 7.78 -6.30
C ALA A 162 19.56 6.26 -6.47
N GLU A 163 18.62 5.68 -5.72
CA GLU A 163 18.24 4.27 -5.88
C GLU A 163 17.64 3.97 -7.27
N ALA A 164 16.76 4.85 -7.77
CA ALA A 164 16.20 4.73 -9.11
C ALA A 164 17.28 4.82 -10.20
N ASP A 165 18.24 5.75 -10.07
CA ASP A 165 19.34 5.89 -11.03
C ASP A 165 20.24 4.65 -11.06
N VAL A 166 20.52 4.05 -9.90
CA VAL A 166 21.25 2.78 -9.80
C VAL A 166 20.47 1.64 -10.46
N ALA A 167 19.16 1.55 -10.22
CA ALA A 167 18.31 0.53 -10.83
C ALA A 167 18.25 0.68 -12.36
N ILE A 168 18.16 1.91 -12.88
CA ILE A 168 18.20 2.20 -14.31
C ILE A 168 19.55 1.78 -14.90
N ALA A 169 20.66 2.11 -14.24
CA ALA A 169 22.00 1.74 -14.70
C ALA A 169 22.19 0.21 -14.74
N ASP A 170 21.71 -0.53 -13.73
CA ASP A 170 21.74 -2.00 -13.72
C ASP A 170 20.89 -2.59 -14.86
N LEU A 171 19.67 -2.08 -15.09
CA LEU A 171 18.83 -2.53 -16.19
C LEU A 171 19.48 -2.27 -17.55
N GLN A 172 20.10 -1.11 -17.75
CA GLN A 172 20.84 -0.78 -18.96
C GLN A 172 22.04 -1.73 -19.17
N ALA A 173 22.80 -2.01 -18.10
CA ALA A 173 23.92 -2.95 -18.15
C ALA A 173 23.48 -4.37 -18.53
N ARG A 174 22.38 -4.85 -17.94
CA ARG A 174 21.80 -6.17 -18.28
C ARG A 174 21.32 -6.23 -19.72
N LEU A 175 20.68 -5.18 -20.21
CA LEU A 175 20.19 -5.12 -21.59
C LEU A 175 21.35 -5.09 -22.59
N ALA A 176 22.41 -4.33 -22.31
CA ALA A 176 23.64 -4.33 -23.11
C ALA A 176 24.33 -5.70 -23.10
N ALA A 177 24.39 -6.37 -21.93
CA ALA A 177 24.95 -7.72 -21.81
C ALA A 177 24.14 -8.75 -22.62
N GLN A 178 22.80 -8.68 -22.55
CA GLN A 178 21.93 -9.55 -23.34
C GLN A 178 22.11 -9.32 -24.84
N GLN A 179 22.12 -8.06 -25.29
CA GLN A 179 22.37 -7.74 -26.70
C GLN A 179 23.74 -8.25 -27.17
N GLY A 180 24.80 -8.05 -26.37
CA GLY A 180 26.14 -8.55 -26.69
C GLY A 180 26.20 -10.08 -26.75
N SER A 181 25.53 -10.77 -25.83
CA SER A 181 25.45 -12.24 -25.84
C SER A 181 24.66 -12.78 -27.03
N GLY A 182 23.53 -12.15 -27.37
CA GLY A 182 22.70 -12.52 -28.51
C GLY A 182 23.44 -12.34 -29.84
N LEU A 183 24.17 -11.23 -30.01
CA LEU A 183 24.99 -11.02 -31.21
C LEU A 183 26.12 -12.04 -31.33
N ARG A 184 26.79 -12.39 -30.23
CA ARG A 184 27.82 -13.44 -30.23
C ARG A 184 27.24 -14.81 -30.57
N GLU A 185 26.07 -15.13 -30.04
CA GLU A 185 25.41 -16.41 -30.34
C GLU A 185 24.96 -16.46 -31.80
N VAL A 186 24.41 -15.37 -32.35
CA VAL A 186 24.10 -15.29 -33.79
C VAL A 186 25.35 -15.48 -34.64
N GLU A 187 26.46 -14.84 -34.28
CA GLU A 187 27.72 -15.00 -35.02
C GLU A 187 28.28 -16.43 -34.89
N ARG A 188 28.16 -17.06 -33.72
CA ARG A 188 28.54 -18.46 -33.50
C ARG A 188 27.70 -19.41 -34.35
N LEU A 189 26.37 -19.28 -34.32
CA LEU A 189 25.45 -20.07 -35.14
C LEU A 189 25.75 -19.89 -36.63
N ARG A 190 26.03 -18.65 -37.06
CA ARG A 190 26.37 -18.35 -38.46
C ARG A 190 27.72 -18.92 -38.88
N SER A 191 28.74 -18.82 -38.04
CA SER A 191 30.11 -19.23 -38.38
C SER A 191 30.33 -20.73 -38.23
N GLU A 192 29.77 -21.35 -37.21
CA GLU A 192 29.98 -22.77 -36.91
C GLU A 192 28.92 -23.65 -37.57
N GLU A 193 27.64 -23.43 -37.26
CA GLU A 193 26.56 -24.33 -37.69
C GLU A 193 26.24 -24.16 -39.17
N VAL A 194 26.07 -22.93 -39.67
CA VAL A 194 25.77 -22.73 -41.11
C VAL A 194 26.94 -23.17 -41.98
N SER A 195 28.19 -22.92 -41.55
CA SER A 195 29.37 -23.39 -42.28
C SER A 195 29.46 -24.93 -42.29
N SER A 196 29.24 -25.56 -41.13
CA SER A 196 29.22 -27.02 -41.02
C SER A 196 28.11 -27.65 -41.88
N LEU A 197 26.89 -27.10 -41.82
CA LEU A 197 25.78 -27.57 -42.64
C LEU A 197 26.05 -27.39 -44.13
N ASN A 198 26.66 -26.27 -44.54
CA ASN A 198 27.08 -26.09 -45.94
C ASN A 198 28.13 -27.13 -46.35
N GLY A 199 29.10 -27.44 -45.49
CA GLY A 199 30.08 -28.50 -45.71
C GLY A 199 29.42 -29.89 -45.89
N GLN A 200 28.45 -30.22 -45.03
CA GLN A 200 27.70 -31.46 -45.15
C GLN A 200 26.86 -31.51 -46.44
N ILE A 201 26.26 -30.39 -46.86
CA ILE A 201 25.54 -30.29 -48.13
C ILE A 201 26.47 -30.53 -49.31
N THR A 202 27.68 -29.95 -49.30
CA THR A 202 28.67 -30.17 -50.37
C THR A 202 29.13 -31.63 -50.40
N GLU A 203 29.42 -32.24 -49.25
CA GLU A 203 29.84 -33.64 -49.17
C GLU A 203 28.72 -34.58 -49.65
N LEU A 204 27.46 -34.32 -49.26
CA LEU A 204 26.31 -35.11 -49.73
C LEU A 204 26.11 -34.97 -51.23
N ARG A 205 26.29 -33.76 -51.80
CA ARG A 205 26.22 -33.57 -53.25
C ARG A 205 27.31 -34.34 -53.99
N GLU A 206 28.54 -34.33 -53.48
CA GLU A 206 29.63 -35.12 -54.06
C GLU A 206 29.34 -36.63 -54.00
N LYS A 207 28.81 -37.13 -52.87
CA LYS A 207 28.40 -38.53 -52.73
C LYS A 207 27.29 -38.90 -53.71
N VAL A 208 26.29 -38.03 -53.89
CA VAL A 208 25.22 -38.25 -54.86
C VAL A 208 25.80 -38.31 -56.28
N ALA A 209 26.63 -37.34 -56.66
CA ALA A 209 27.27 -37.33 -57.99
C ALA A 209 28.14 -38.57 -58.24
N ALA A 210 28.89 -39.03 -57.23
CA ALA A 210 29.66 -40.27 -57.32
C ALA A 210 28.74 -41.49 -57.51
N SER A 211 27.65 -41.59 -56.74
CA SER A 211 26.69 -42.69 -56.88
C SER A 211 25.97 -42.69 -58.23
N GLU A 212 25.70 -41.52 -58.81
CA GLU A 212 25.13 -41.39 -60.15
C GLU A 212 26.14 -41.86 -61.22
N ALA A 213 27.43 -41.55 -61.07
CA ALA A 213 28.48 -42.04 -61.96
C ALA A 213 28.67 -43.57 -61.87
N ASP A 214 28.62 -44.13 -60.66
CA ASP A 214 28.65 -45.57 -60.44
C ASP A 214 27.42 -46.26 -61.07
N ALA A 215 26.23 -45.66 -60.92
CA ALA A 215 25.00 -46.16 -61.54
C ALA A 215 25.09 -46.13 -63.08
N ALA A 216 25.62 -45.06 -63.68
CA ALA A 216 25.83 -44.97 -65.12
C ALA A 216 26.82 -46.04 -65.62
N THR A 217 27.88 -46.29 -64.85
CA THR A 217 28.87 -47.34 -65.16
C THR A 217 28.24 -48.72 -65.09
N ALA A 218 27.49 -49.03 -64.03
CA ALA A 218 26.75 -50.28 -63.88
C ALA A 218 25.76 -50.47 -65.03
N GLN A 219 25.03 -49.42 -65.43
CA GLN A 219 24.11 -49.46 -66.56
C GLN A 219 24.84 -49.79 -67.87
N SER A 220 26.00 -49.19 -68.14
CA SER A 220 26.82 -49.51 -69.32
C SER A 220 27.30 -50.96 -69.33
N GLN A 221 27.64 -51.52 -68.16
CA GLN A 221 28.02 -52.92 -68.01
C GLN A 221 26.82 -53.85 -68.24
N THR A 222 25.63 -53.50 -67.76
CA THR A 222 24.42 -54.30 -68.04
C THR A 222 24.11 -54.34 -69.53
N GLN A 223 24.21 -53.21 -70.24
CA GLN A 223 23.98 -53.15 -71.69
C GLN A 223 25.02 -53.97 -72.47
N SER A 224 26.29 -53.95 -72.06
CA SER A 224 27.33 -54.75 -72.71
C SER A 224 27.14 -56.25 -72.46
N LEU A 225 26.75 -56.65 -71.25
CA LEU A 225 26.40 -58.03 -70.91
C LEU A 225 25.15 -58.49 -71.68
N GLU A 226 24.11 -57.67 -71.79
CA GLU A 226 22.92 -57.98 -72.59
C GLU A 226 23.28 -58.21 -74.05
N LYS A 227 24.16 -57.37 -74.62
CA LYS A 227 24.64 -57.54 -75.99
C LYS A 227 25.42 -58.85 -76.15
N ALA A 228 26.36 -59.14 -75.26
CA ALA A 228 27.13 -60.38 -75.27
C ALA A 228 26.24 -61.63 -75.13
N LEU A 229 25.18 -61.54 -74.31
CA LEU A 229 24.20 -62.62 -74.15
C LEU A 229 23.36 -62.80 -75.42
N GLY A 230 23.03 -61.71 -76.11
CA GLY A 230 22.41 -61.72 -77.44
C GLY A 230 23.28 -62.42 -78.49
N GLU A 231 24.56 -62.05 -78.57
CA GLU A 231 25.54 -62.66 -79.48
C GLU A 231 25.70 -64.17 -79.20
N ALA A 232 25.89 -64.55 -77.92
CA ALA A 232 25.99 -65.96 -77.52
C ALA A 232 24.74 -66.78 -77.87
N ARG A 233 23.54 -66.19 -77.83
CA ARG A 233 22.30 -66.86 -78.26
C ARG A 233 22.29 -67.13 -79.76
N VAL A 234 22.77 -66.18 -80.57
CA VAL A 234 22.93 -66.36 -82.02
C VAL A 234 23.93 -67.47 -82.30
N ASP A 235 25.11 -67.43 -81.69
CA ASP A 235 26.14 -68.46 -81.85
C ASP A 235 25.62 -69.86 -81.48
N VAL A 236 24.86 -70.00 -80.39
CA VAL A 236 24.24 -71.28 -80.00
C VAL A 236 23.21 -71.74 -81.04
N SER A 237 22.43 -70.82 -81.63
CA SER A 237 21.48 -71.14 -82.69
C SER A 237 22.19 -71.61 -83.96
N ASP A 238 23.29 -70.97 -84.32
CA ASP A 238 24.09 -71.31 -85.50
C ASP A 238 24.80 -72.65 -85.31
N LEU A 239 25.40 -72.88 -84.13
CA LEU A 239 26.00 -74.17 -83.77
C LEU A 239 24.96 -75.29 -83.75
N ARG A 240 23.73 -75.05 -83.27
CA ARG A 240 22.64 -76.03 -83.34
C ARG A 240 22.24 -76.34 -84.77
N SER A 241 22.18 -75.33 -85.63
CA SER A 241 21.86 -75.49 -87.05
C SER A 241 22.97 -76.28 -87.78
N ALA A 242 24.23 -75.97 -87.50
CA ALA A 242 25.39 -76.70 -88.02
C ALA A 242 25.40 -78.16 -87.52
N LEU A 243 25.12 -78.39 -86.23
CA LEU A 243 24.98 -79.75 -85.68
C LEU A 243 23.82 -80.51 -86.33
N GLY A 244 22.69 -79.84 -86.61
CA GLY A 244 21.57 -80.40 -87.34
C GLY A 244 21.95 -80.81 -88.76
N ALA A 245 22.68 -79.95 -89.47
CA ALA A 245 23.20 -80.24 -90.81
C ALA A 245 24.20 -81.41 -90.79
N GLU A 246 25.13 -81.45 -89.82
CA GLU A 246 26.06 -82.58 -89.66
C GLU A 246 25.35 -83.88 -89.28
N ARG A 247 24.31 -83.83 -88.45
CA ARG A 247 23.46 -85.01 -88.17
C ARG A 247 22.74 -85.48 -89.42
N GLN A 248 22.24 -84.57 -90.25
CA GLN A 248 21.60 -84.93 -91.51
C GLN A 248 22.60 -85.53 -92.50
N LYS A 249 23.82 -84.98 -92.61
CA LYS A 249 24.91 -85.59 -93.38
C LYS A 249 25.25 -86.98 -92.86
N ASN A 250 25.40 -87.15 -91.55
CA ASN A 250 25.63 -88.46 -90.95
C ASN A 250 24.46 -89.42 -91.19
N ALA A 251 23.21 -88.94 -91.17
CA ALA A 251 22.04 -89.77 -91.48
C ALA A 251 22.04 -90.22 -92.94
N VAL A 252 22.37 -89.33 -93.88
CA VAL A 252 22.55 -89.69 -95.31
C VAL A 252 23.69 -90.68 -95.47
N LEU A 253 24.85 -90.44 -94.86
CA LEU A 253 25.99 -91.37 -94.87
C LEU A 253 25.64 -92.71 -94.21
N THR A 254 24.84 -92.70 -93.15
CA THR A 254 24.34 -93.91 -92.49
C THR A 254 23.32 -94.62 -93.37
N GLU A 255 22.44 -93.91 -94.08
CA GLU A 255 21.54 -94.49 -95.08
C GLU A 255 22.27 -95.04 -96.29
N GLU A 256 23.37 -94.41 -96.72
CA GLU A 256 24.28 -94.91 -97.74
C GLU A 256 25.02 -96.15 -97.24
N LEU A 257 25.54 -96.14 -96.01
CA LEU A 257 26.09 -97.31 -95.33
C LEU A 257 25.06 -98.41 -95.16
N GLU A 258 23.81 -98.10 -94.82
CA GLU A 258 22.71 -99.03 -94.69
C GLU A 258 22.15 -99.42 -96.07
N ARG A 259 22.37 -98.67 -97.15
CA ARG A 259 22.16 -99.10 -98.54
C ARG A 259 23.25 -100.08 -98.95
N LEU A 260 24.51 -99.80 -98.61
CA LEU A 260 25.65 -100.70 -98.78
C LEU A 260 25.47 -101.99 -97.95
N LYS A 261 24.92 -101.87 -96.75
CA LYS A 261 24.62 -102.97 -95.82
C LYS A 261 23.34 -103.71 -96.17
N ARG A 262 22.30 -103.03 -96.70
CA ARG A 262 21.12 -103.69 -97.33
C ARG A 262 21.46 -104.40 -98.63
N ASN A 263 22.50 -103.96 -99.36
CA ASN A 263 23.11 -104.75 -100.42
C ASN A 263 23.89 -105.97 -99.88
N THR A 264 24.06 -106.11 -98.56
CA THR A 264 24.77 -107.23 -97.93
C THR A 264 24.01 -108.02 -96.86
N VAL A 265 22.82 -107.65 -96.37
CA VAL A 265 21.89 -108.54 -95.59
C VAL A 265 20.58 -107.82 -95.20
N SER A 266 19.49 -108.61 -95.15
CA SER A 266 18.12 -108.27 -94.74
C SER A 266 17.90 -108.02 -93.24
N SER A 267 16.81 -107.29 -92.96
CA SER A 267 15.83 -107.43 -91.85
C SER A 267 15.89 -106.57 -90.56
N SER A 268 14.69 -106.02 -90.27
CA SER A 268 14.05 -105.65 -88.97
C SER A 268 14.49 -104.36 -88.24
N ALA A 269 13.66 -103.31 -88.13
CA ALA A 269 12.48 -103.08 -87.23
C ALA A 269 12.86 -102.90 -85.75
N THR A 270 12.35 -102.02 -84.87
CA THR A 270 11.45 -100.84 -84.79
C THR A 270 11.58 -100.29 -83.34
N THR A 271 11.15 -99.05 -83.09
CA THR A 271 10.50 -98.54 -81.84
C THR A 271 11.34 -97.78 -80.77
N GLU A 272 11.27 -96.45 -80.86
CA GLU A 272 10.91 -95.41 -79.85
C GLU A 272 10.13 -95.86 -78.57
N PRO A 273 9.76 -94.98 -77.61
CA PRO A 273 10.41 -93.77 -77.04
C PRO A 273 10.16 -93.63 -75.49
N GLN A 274 10.42 -92.43 -74.96
CA GLN A 274 9.52 -91.64 -74.09
C GLN A 274 9.79 -91.48 -72.57
N THR A 275 10.00 -90.19 -72.19
CA THR A 275 9.37 -89.38 -71.10
C THR A 275 9.44 -89.87 -69.64
N SER A 276 9.44 -89.06 -68.58
CA SER A 276 8.81 -87.76 -68.32
C SER A 276 9.30 -87.20 -66.95
N PRO A 277 8.86 -85.99 -66.53
CA PRO A 277 9.57 -85.08 -65.64
C PRO A 277 8.93 -84.87 -64.24
N ALA A 278 9.64 -84.07 -63.45
CA ALA A 278 9.21 -82.91 -62.66
C ALA A 278 8.03 -82.95 -61.67
N ALA A 279 8.36 -82.39 -60.50
CA ALA A 279 7.62 -81.39 -59.72
C ALA A 279 6.38 -81.86 -58.93
N THR A 280 6.24 -81.36 -57.71
CA THR A 280 5.40 -80.18 -57.45
C THR A 280 5.36 -79.89 -55.95
N GLU A 281 5.90 -78.72 -55.58
CA GLU A 281 5.48 -77.96 -54.41
C GLU A 281 4.02 -77.55 -54.53
N LYS A 282 3.29 -77.55 -53.42
CA LYS A 282 2.29 -76.50 -53.19
C LYS A 282 2.11 -76.18 -51.69
N PRO A 283 1.65 -74.96 -51.37
CA PRO A 283 1.93 -74.23 -50.15
C PRO A 283 0.74 -74.15 -49.17
N SER A 284 0.93 -73.22 -48.23
CA SER A 284 0.27 -72.90 -46.98
C SER A 284 -1.09 -72.18 -47.05
N THR A 285 -1.67 -72.09 -45.84
CA THR A 285 -2.67 -71.14 -45.29
C THR A 285 -2.35 -71.04 -43.79
N GLY A 286 -2.36 -69.93 -43.05
CA GLY A 286 -2.76 -68.54 -43.27
C GLY A 286 -3.28 -67.96 -41.95
N GLU A 287 -2.58 -66.97 -41.37
CA GLU A 287 -3.03 -66.13 -40.24
C GLU A 287 -2.91 -64.67 -40.73
N ALA A 288 -4.02 -63.93 -40.77
CA ALA A 288 -4.17 -62.78 -41.66
C ALA A 288 -3.42 -61.52 -41.21
N THR A 289 -2.47 -61.06 -42.04
CA THR A 289 -1.74 -59.79 -41.95
C THR A 289 -2.65 -58.58 -42.21
N ARG A 290 -2.47 -57.49 -41.47
CA ARG A 290 -3.20 -56.22 -41.70
C ARG A 290 -2.51 -55.38 -42.77
N ASP A 291 -3.31 -54.60 -43.50
CA ASP A 291 -2.81 -53.70 -44.56
C ASP A 291 -1.89 -52.62 -43.97
N VAL A 292 -0.66 -52.56 -44.49
CA VAL A 292 0.39 -51.63 -44.10
C VAL A 292 -0.03 -50.17 -44.36
N ALA A 293 -0.72 -49.92 -45.47
CA ALA A 293 -1.14 -48.57 -45.84
C ALA A 293 -2.24 -48.03 -44.90
N LEU A 294 -3.11 -48.92 -44.43
CA LEU A 294 -4.14 -48.59 -43.44
C LEU A 294 -3.50 -48.28 -42.07
N VAL A 295 -2.55 -49.12 -41.62
CA VAL A 295 -1.85 -48.92 -40.34
C VAL A 295 -1.11 -47.58 -40.32
N ASP A 296 -0.40 -47.22 -41.38
CA ASP A 296 0.32 -45.95 -41.46
C ASP A 296 -0.58 -44.73 -41.40
N LYS A 297 -1.69 -44.77 -42.13
CA LYS A 297 -2.67 -43.69 -42.15
C LYS A 297 -3.30 -43.48 -40.78
N VAL A 298 -3.61 -44.56 -40.07
CA VAL A 298 -4.18 -44.48 -38.72
C VAL A 298 -3.13 -43.99 -37.71
N LEU A 299 -1.89 -44.47 -37.78
CA LEU A 299 -0.82 -44.01 -36.88
C LEU A 299 -0.50 -42.52 -37.07
N ALA A 300 -0.54 -42.01 -38.31
CA ALA A 300 -0.30 -40.60 -38.61
C ALA A 300 -1.45 -39.68 -38.19
N SER A 301 -2.68 -40.18 -38.13
CA SER A 301 -3.88 -39.40 -37.78
C SER A 301 -4.29 -39.51 -36.31
N THR A 302 -3.67 -40.39 -35.53
CA THR A 302 -4.03 -40.61 -34.12
C THR A 302 -3.30 -39.62 -33.20
N PRO A 303 -4.02 -38.73 -32.51
CA PRO A 303 -3.42 -37.81 -31.57
C PRO A 303 -2.74 -38.55 -30.40
N GLY A 304 -1.53 -38.12 -30.04
CA GLY A 304 -0.77 -38.67 -28.91
C GLY A 304 0.29 -39.72 -29.29
N ILE A 305 0.26 -40.25 -30.51
CA ILE A 305 1.33 -41.12 -31.06
C ILE A 305 2.60 -40.31 -31.38
N ASP A 306 2.46 -38.99 -31.58
CA ASP A 306 3.59 -38.09 -31.86
C ASP A 306 4.63 -38.02 -30.74
N ARG A 307 4.24 -38.41 -29.52
CA ARG A 307 5.12 -38.46 -28.36
C ARG A 307 6.02 -39.71 -28.32
N LEU A 308 5.77 -40.69 -29.19
CA LEU A 308 6.64 -41.87 -29.32
C LEU A 308 7.90 -41.54 -30.12
N THR A 309 9.03 -42.11 -29.70
CA THR A 309 10.26 -42.15 -30.50
C THR A 309 10.01 -42.87 -31.83
N SER A 310 10.82 -42.56 -32.84
CA SER A 310 10.73 -43.20 -34.17
C SER A 310 10.82 -44.72 -34.09
N GLU A 311 11.71 -45.26 -33.24
CA GLU A 311 11.86 -46.70 -32.99
C GLU A 311 10.58 -47.33 -32.41
N ASN A 312 9.97 -46.71 -31.41
CA ASN A 312 8.75 -47.23 -30.78
C ASN A 312 7.54 -47.14 -31.72
N ARG A 313 7.50 -46.12 -32.58
CA ARG A 313 6.47 -46.00 -33.63
C ARG A 313 6.60 -47.11 -34.67
N GLN A 314 7.83 -47.41 -35.10
CA GLN A 314 8.11 -48.48 -36.05
C GLN A 314 7.76 -49.85 -35.45
N ARG A 315 8.14 -50.08 -34.18
CA ARG A 315 7.81 -51.32 -33.47
C ARG A 315 6.30 -51.52 -33.34
N LEU A 316 5.54 -50.46 -33.03
CA LEU A 316 4.08 -50.51 -32.99
C LEU A 316 3.48 -50.84 -34.36
N ARG A 317 3.98 -50.22 -35.43
CA ARG A 317 3.59 -50.50 -36.81
C ARG A 317 3.78 -51.97 -37.16
N ASP A 318 4.95 -52.54 -36.88
CA ASP A 318 5.27 -53.93 -37.21
C ASP A 318 4.38 -54.93 -36.45
N MET A 319 4.08 -54.65 -35.18
CA MET A 319 3.13 -55.45 -34.37
C MET A 319 1.69 -55.37 -34.92
N LEU A 320 1.26 -54.19 -35.39
CA LEU A 320 -0.09 -54.02 -35.93
C LEU A 320 -0.25 -54.65 -37.32
N VAL A 321 0.78 -54.55 -38.18
CA VAL A 321 0.83 -55.18 -39.50
C VAL A 321 0.85 -56.71 -39.39
N SER A 322 1.59 -57.25 -38.42
CA SER A 322 1.61 -58.69 -38.13
C SER A 322 0.32 -59.23 -37.50
N GLY A 323 -0.70 -58.37 -37.29
CA GLY A 323 -2.02 -58.79 -36.83
C GLY A 323 -2.19 -58.81 -35.31
N GLN A 324 -1.21 -58.34 -34.52
CA GLN A 324 -1.34 -58.34 -33.06
C GLN A 324 -2.45 -57.42 -32.53
N CYS A 325 -2.97 -57.71 -31.34
CA CYS A 325 -4.00 -56.89 -30.69
C CYS A 325 -3.50 -55.45 -30.45
N VAL A 326 -4.38 -54.47 -30.67
CA VAL A 326 -4.05 -53.04 -30.53
C VAL A 326 -3.63 -52.72 -29.09
N THR A 327 -4.31 -53.32 -28.11
CA THR A 327 -3.96 -53.20 -26.69
C THR A 327 -2.58 -53.74 -26.36
N THR A 328 -2.20 -54.89 -26.93
CA THR A 328 -0.88 -55.51 -26.76
C THR A 328 0.22 -54.64 -27.37
N GLY A 329 0.00 -54.16 -28.60
CA GLY A 329 0.94 -53.26 -29.27
C GLY A 329 1.15 -51.96 -28.50
N LEU A 330 0.07 -51.34 -28.00
CA LEU A 330 0.15 -50.09 -27.23
C LEU A 330 0.82 -50.27 -25.86
N ARG A 331 0.56 -51.37 -25.15
CA ARG A 331 1.21 -51.66 -23.87
C ARG A 331 2.71 -51.85 -24.01
N ALA A 332 3.17 -52.35 -25.16
CA ALA A 332 4.60 -52.57 -25.40
C ALA A 332 5.39 -51.28 -25.66
N VAL A 333 4.73 -50.19 -26.07
CA VAL A 333 5.39 -48.92 -26.44
C VAL A 333 5.05 -47.74 -25.52
N PHE A 334 3.98 -47.84 -24.73
CA PHE A 334 3.60 -46.82 -23.75
C PHE A 334 3.65 -47.36 -22.31
N PRO A 335 4.30 -46.64 -21.38
CA PRO A 335 4.21 -46.95 -19.94
C PRO A 335 2.83 -46.63 -19.35
N SER A 336 2.10 -45.67 -19.95
CA SER A 336 0.71 -45.33 -19.65
C SER A 336 0.02 -44.92 -20.95
N VAL A 337 -1.02 -45.66 -21.34
CA VAL A 337 -1.71 -45.47 -22.62
C VAL A 337 -2.76 -44.36 -22.48
N PRO A 338 -2.68 -43.26 -23.26
CA PRO A 338 -3.73 -42.26 -23.28
C PRO A 338 -5.05 -42.87 -23.77
N VAL A 339 -6.14 -42.68 -23.02
CA VAL A 339 -7.47 -43.26 -23.32
C VAL A 339 -7.97 -42.86 -24.71
N VAL A 340 -7.65 -41.64 -25.17
CA VAL A 340 -8.03 -41.12 -26.49
C VAL A 340 -7.31 -41.88 -27.61
N THR A 341 -6.01 -42.16 -27.44
CA THR A 341 -5.18 -42.92 -28.41
C THR A 341 -5.67 -44.36 -28.52
N LEU A 342 -5.99 -45.01 -27.40
CA LEU A 342 -6.56 -46.35 -27.37
C LEU A 342 -7.90 -46.44 -28.10
N ARG A 343 -8.84 -45.53 -27.78
CA ARG A 343 -10.19 -45.53 -28.35
C ARG A 343 -10.16 -45.31 -29.87
N ASN A 344 -9.31 -44.42 -30.35
CA ASN A 344 -9.20 -44.12 -31.78
C ASN A 344 -8.58 -45.29 -32.54
N LEU A 345 -7.50 -45.91 -32.04
CA LEU A 345 -6.86 -47.04 -32.71
C LEU A 345 -7.76 -48.29 -32.77
N ILE A 346 -8.49 -48.60 -31.69
CA ILE A 346 -9.45 -49.72 -31.67
C ILE A 346 -10.53 -49.50 -32.73
N ARG A 347 -11.10 -48.29 -32.77
CA ARG A 347 -12.18 -47.94 -33.71
C ARG A 347 -11.70 -47.94 -35.16
N ASP A 348 -10.55 -47.33 -35.43
CA ASP A 348 -10.10 -47.04 -36.79
C ASP A 348 -9.39 -48.26 -37.43
N LEU A 349 -8.80 -49.17 -36.62
CA LEU A 349 -8.25 -50.45 -37.08
C LEU A 349 -9.25 -51.62 -36.98
N LYS A 350 -10.49 -51.37 -36.52
CA LYS A 350 -11.52 -52.39 -36.26
C LYS A 350 -10.94 -53.58 -35.45
N SER A 351 -10.16 -53.27 -34.42
CA SER A 351 -9.60 -54.29 -33.54
C SER A 351 -10.63 -54.68 -32.48
N ASP A 352 -10.93 -55.97 -32.35
CA ASP A 352 -11.80 -56.47 -31.28
C ASP A 352 -11.05 -56.61 -29.93
N CYS A 353 -9.72 -56.39 -29.95
CA CYS A 353 -8.81 -56.62 -28.83
C CYS A 353 -7.93 -55.41 -28.51
#